data_AF-A0A137SVW1-F1
#
_entry.id   AF-A0A137SVW1-F1
#
_cell.length_a   1.000
_cell.length_b   1.000
_cell.length_c   1.000
_cell.angle_alpha   90.00
_cell.angle_beta   90.00
_cell.angle_gamma   90.00
#
_symmetry.space_group_name_H-M   'P 1'
#
loop_
_entity.id
_entity.type
_entity.pdbx_description
1 polymer ?
#
loop_
_entity_poly.entity_id
_entity_poly.type
_entity_poly.pdbx_seq_one_letter_code
_entity_poly.pdbx_strand_id
1 'polypeptide(L)' 'MAERKQIPLRISKDLCDKIAAWAEDDFRSLNGQIEYLLTECVRQRKKDGKYVSEELDKPLDIDIK' A
#
# COMPACT_ATOMS: atom_id res chain seq x y z
N MET A 1 -7.84 0.29 -19.28
CA MET A 1 -7.19 0.71 -18.01
C MET A 1 -8.29 0.75 -16.96
N ALA A 2 -8.08 0.17 -15.78
CA ALA A 2 -9.07 0.27 -14.70
C ALA A 2 -9.32 1.74 -14.34
N GLU A 3 -10.55 2.08 -14.00
CA GLU A 3 -10.94 3.43 -13.59
C GLU A 3 -10.19 3.80 -12.29
N ARG A 4 -9.40 4.87 -12.32
CA ARG A 4 -8.64 5.35 -11.16
C ARG A 4 -9.23 6.65 -10.64
N LYS A 5 -9.61 6.67 -9.36
CA LYS A 5 -10.10 7.88 -8.69
C LYS A 5 -8.93 8.65 -8.11
N GLN A 6 -8.79 9.92 -8.47
CA GLN A 6 -7.83 10.82 -7.84
C GLN A 6 -8.39 11.31 -6.49
N ILE A 7 -7.58 11.22 -5.45
CA ILE A 7 -7.94 11.66 -4.09
C ILE A 7 -6.84 12.61 -3.60
N PRO A 8 -7.18 13.84 -3.18
CA PRO A 8 -6.22 14.72 -2.54
C PRO A 8 -5.83 14.13 -1.17
N LEU A 9 -4.55 13.76 -1.02
CA LEU A 9 -4.02 13.18 0.21
C LEU A 9 -3.23 14.25 0.99
N ARG A 10 -3.61 14.48 2.25
CA ARG A 10 -2.82 15.28 3.19
C ARG A 10 -1.96 14.34 4.01
N ILE A 11 -0.65 14.50 3.93
CA ILE A 11 0.33 13.66 4.62
C ILE A 11 1.48 14.54 5.12
N SER A 12 2.14 14.13 6.20
CA SER A 12 3.33 14.84 6.67
C SER A 12 4.47 14.68 5.65
N LYS A 13 5.34 15.70 5.55
CA LYS A 13 6.49 15.65 4.65
C LYS A 13 7.42 14.48 4.98
N ASP A 14 7.73 14.28 6.25
CA ASP A 14 8.59 13.18 6.72
C ASP A 14 8.07 11.80 6.29
N LEU A 15 6.76 11.57 6.40
CA LEU A 15 6.17 10.30 5.97
C LEU A 15 6.20 10.15 4.45
N CYS A 16 5.93 11.22 3.70
CA CYS A 16 6.04 11.21 2.24
C CYS A 16 7.45 10.86 1.78
N ASP A 17 8.48 11.45 2.40
CA ASP A 17 9.88 11.22 2.07
C ASP A 17 10.28 9.76 2.38
N LYS A 18 9.80 9.19 3.50
CA LYS A 18 10.02 7.77 3.85
C LYS A 18 9.37 6.80 2.86
N ILE A 19 8.13 7.08 2.44
CA ILE A 19 7.44 6.25 1.44
C ILE A 19 8.14 6.36 0.08
N ALA A 20 8.64 7.54 -0.29
CA ALA A 20 9.38 7.73 -1.54
C ALA A 20 10.68 6.92 -1.55
N ALA A 21 11.47 6.96 -0.48
CA ALA A 21 12.68 6.15 -0.37
C ALA A 21 12.38 4.65 -0.48
N TRP A 22 11.34 4.16 0.20
CA TRP A 22 10.91 2.76 0.06
C TRP A 22 10.45 2.43 -1.36
N ALA A 23 9.72 3.33 -2.02
CA ALA A 23 9.32 3.13 -3.41
C ALA A 23 10.55 3.01 -4.34
N GLU A 24 11.60 3.81 -4.10
CA GLU A 24 12.85 3.74 -4.85
C GLU A 24 13.56 2.39 -4.65
N ASP A 25 13.65 1.91 -3.41
CA ASP A 25 14.25 0.60 -3.08
C ASP A 25 13.55 -0.56 -3.80
N ASP A 26 12.22 -0.47 -3.96
CA ASP A 26 11.37 -1.47 -4.64
C ASP A 26 11.21 -1.21 -6.16
N PHE A 27 11.91 -0.22 -6.73
CA PHE A 27 11.77 0.24 -8.13
C PHE A 27 10.31 0.56 -8.53
N ARG A 28 9.53 1.13 -7.60
CA ARG A 28 8.13 1.54 -7.79
C ARG A 28 8.01 3.06 -7.85
N SER A 29 6.95 3.54 -8.51
CA SER A 29 6.55 4.95 -8.35
C SER A 29 5.95 5.19 -6.97
N LEU A 30 6.05 6.43 -6.46
CA LEU A 30 5.42 6.82 -5.20
C LEU A 30 3.92 6.49 -5.15
N ASN A 31 3.18 6.79 -6.23
CA ASN A 31 1.75 6.45 -6.31
C ASN A 31 1.51 4.93 -6.29
N GLY A 32 2.36 4.16 -6.98
CA GLY A 32 2.29 2.71 -6.95
C GLY A 32 2.57 2.13 -5.57
N GLN A 33 3.52 2.70 -4.84
CA GLN A 33 3.81 2.29 -3.46
C GLN A 33 2.65 2.63 -2.52
N ILE A 34 2.05 3.82 -2.63
CA ILE A 34 0.86 4.18 -1.85
C ILE A 34 -0.31 3.23 -2.16
N GLU A 35 -0.55 2.94 -3.44
CA GLU A 35 -1.62 2.01 -3.86
C GLU A 35 -1.38 0.60 -3.30
N TYR A 36 -0.15 0.11 -3.35
CA TYR A 36 0.24 -1.18 -2.76
C TYR A 36 -0.05 -1.22 -1.26
N LEU A 37 0.45 -0.25 -0.49
CA LEU A 37 0.26 -0.21 0.96
C LEU A 37 -1.22 -0.13 1.36
N LEU A 38 -2.02 0.69 0.67
CA LEU A 38 -3.46 0.78 0.92
C LEU A 38 -4.17 -0.53 0.57
N THR A 39 -3.75 -1.20 -0.50
CA THR A 39 -4.30 -2.50 -0.91
C THR A 39 -4.00 -3.56 0.15
N GLU A 40 -2.77 -3.62 0.65
CA GLU A 40 -2.39 -4.57 1.71
C GLU A 40 -3.14 -4.29 3.02
N CYS A 41 -3.30 -3.02 3.41
CA CYS A 41 -4.12 -2.66 4.58
C CYS A 41 -5.58 -3.13 4.46
N VAL A 42 -6.21 -2.97 3.29
CA VAL A 42 -7.58 -3.44 3.04
C VAL A 42 -7.65 -4.96 3.03
N ARG A 43 -6.67 -5.64 2.43
CA ARG A 43 -6.57 -7.11 2.40
C ARG A 43 -6.40 -7.68 3.80
N GLN A 44 -5.47 -7.14 4.60
CA GLN A 44 -5.26 -7.54 5.99
C GLN A 44 -6.54 -7.39 6.81
N ARG A 45 -7.23 -6.24 6.68
CA ARG A 45 -8.49 -6.01 7.38
C ARG A 45 -9.57 -7.03 7.00
N LYS A 46 -9.60 -7.50 5.75
CA LYS A 46 -10.50 -8.58 5.33
C LYS A 46 -10.08 -9.94 5.88
N LYS A 47 -8.78 -10.19 6.03
CA LYS A 47 -8.22 -11.47 6.51
C LYS A 47 -8.52 -11.69 7.99
N ASP A 48 -8.18 -10.75 8.87
CA ASP A 48 -8.27 -10.94 10.32
C ASP A 48 -8.79 -9.71 11.09
N GLY A 49 -9.24 -8.66 10.38
CA GLY A 49 -9.75 -7.44 10.99
C GLY A 49 -8.67 -6.49 11.54
N LYS A 50 -7.38 -6.84 11.47
CA LYS A 50 -6.29 -5.96 11.91
C LYS A 50 -5.96 -4.89 10.87
N TYR A 51 -5.28 -3.83 11.31
CA TYR A 51 -4.90 -2.68 10.48
C TYR A 51 -3.51 -2.78 9.86
N VAL A 52 -2.63 -3.62 10.42
CA VAL A 52 -1.23 -3.77 10.01
C VAL A 52 -0.92 -5.26 9.96
N SER A 53 -0.32 -5.71 8.87
CA SER A 53 0.16 -7.09 8.76
C SER A 53 1.40 -7.27 9.63
N GLU A 54 1.51 -8.40 10.31
CA GLU A 54 2.73 -8.82 11.00
C GLU A 54 3.81 -9.29 10.01
N GLU A 55 3.43 -9.53 8.74
CA GLU A 55 4.31 -9.98 7.66
C GLU A 55 4.01 -9.18 6.38
N LEU A 56 4.85 -8.19 6.04
CA LEU A 56 4.64 -7.28 4.90
C LEU A 56 5.09 -7.85 3.54
N ASP A 57 5.99 -8.85 3.53
CA ASP A 57 6.65 -9.34 2.30
C ASP A 57 6.33 -10.79 1.93
N LYS A 58 5.39 -11.44 2.64
CA LYS A 58 4.94 -12.77 2.22
C LYS A 58 3.83 -12.64 1.19
N PRO A 59 3.92 -13.33 0.04
CA PRO A 59 2.76 -13.51 -0.81
C PRO A 59 1.68 -14.19 0.02
N LEU A 60 0.61 -13.45 0.31
CA LEU A 60 -0.54 -13.98 1.00
C LEU A 60 -1.38 -14.72 -0.05
N ASP A 61 -1.50 -16.04 0.11
CA ASP A 61 -2.43 -16.88 -0.66
C ASP A 61 -3.86 -16.45 -0.35
N ILE A 62 -4.36 -15.45 -1.07
CA ILE A 62 -5.75 -15.03 -1.01
C ILE A 62 -6.28 -14.99 -2.43
N ASP A 63 -7.25 -15.86 -2.70
CA ASP A 63 -7.98 -15.90 -3.95
C ASP A 63 -8.97 -14.71 -3.96
N ILE A 64 -8.56 -13.60 -4.56
CA ILE A 64 -9.40 -12.40 -4.68
C ILE A 64 -10.22 -12.56 -5.96
N LYS A 65 -11.49 -12.97 -5.80
CA LYS A 65 -12.50 -12.94 -6.86
C LYS A 65 -12.79 -11.52 -7.35
#